data_AF-A0AAI9R6Q6-F1
#
_entry.id   AF-A0AAI9R6Q6-F1
#
_cell.length_a   1.000
_cell.length_b   1.000
_cell.length_c   1.000
_cell.angle_alpha   90.00
_cell.angle_beta   90.00
_cell.angle_gamma   90.00
#
_symmetry.space_group_name_H-M   'P 1'
#
loop_
_entity.id
_entity.type
_entity.pdbx_description
1 polymer ?
#
loop_
_entity_poly.entity_id
_entity_poly.type
_entity_poly.pdbx_seq_one_letter_code
_entity_poly.pdbx_strand_id
1 'polypeptide(L)'
;MRTAALLQSILMISSVLLVSAVIFAEDTETVISMDVTWNGEDSVEGAVRIVDGGHLTIDNADIKMMEGSSIHVDEGGQLTISHSTVKSQTPPSAIASMGYWDEQNLSKFKIPSEGISGPFQV
;
A
#
# COMPACT_ATOMS: atom_id res chain seq x y z
N MET A 1 9.59 -39.45 44.50
CA MET A 1 8.79 -39.70 43.28
C MET A 1 7.73 -38.62 43.03
N ARG A 2 6.93 -38.19 44.03
CA ARG A 2 5.92 -37.12 43.87
C ARG A 2 6.47 -35.75 43.48
N THR A 3 7.61 -35.36 44.05
CA THR A 3 8.27 -34.06 43.75
C THR A 3 8.86 -33.99 42.34
N ALA A 4 9.41 -35.10 41.84
CA ALA A 4 9.93 -35.19 40.48
C ALA A 4 8.81 -35.10 39.43
N ALA A 5 7.66 -35.73 39.68
CA ALA A 5 6.50 -35.65 38.80
C ALA A 5 5.93 -34.22 38.74
N LEU A 6 5.87 -33.50 39.87
CA LEU A 6 5.42 -32.11 39.91
C LEU A 6 6.35 -31.18 39.13
N LEU A 7 7.67 -31.35 39.30
CA LEU A 7 8.68 -30.59 38.56
C LEU A 7 8.57 -30.80 37.05
N GLN A 8 8.38 -32.06 36.62
CA GLN A 8 8.22 -32.40 35.22
C GLN A 8 6.93 -31.81 34.63
N SER A 9 5.84 -31.82 35.40
CA SER A 9 4.55 -31.23 35.00
C SER A 9 4.68 -29.72 34.79
N ILE A 10 5.34 -29.03 35.72
CA ILE A 10 5.58 -27.57 35.66
C ILE A 10 6.47 -27.22 34.47
N LEU A 11 7.51 -28.02 34.21
CA LEU A 11 8.41 -27.80 33.08
C LEU A 11 7.69 -27.95 31.73
N MET A 12 6.81 -28.94 31.61
CA MET A 12 6.01 -29.16 30.40
C MET A 12 5.03 -27.99 30.15
N ILE A 13 4.33 -27.53 31.19
CA ILE A 13 3.40 -26.38 31.07
C ILE A 13 4.16 -25.09 30.72
N SER A 14 5.34 -24.88 31.30
CA SER A 14 6.19 -23.73 30.96
C SER A 14 6.69 -23.76 29.51
N SER A 15 6.91 -24.96 28.94
CA SER A 15 7.38 -25.08 27.55
C SER A 15 6.30 -24.71 26.52
N VAL A 16 5.03 -24.98 26.84
CA VAL A 16 3.90 -24.65 25.96
C VAL A 16 3.63 -23.14 25.93
N LEU A 17 3.79 -22.46 27.06
CA LEU A 17 3.58 -21.00 27.16
C LEU A 17 4.64 -20.18 26.42
N LEU A 18 5.86 -20.72 26.23
CA LEU A 18 6.94 -20.05 25.49
C LEU A 18 6.76 -20.10 23.96
N VAL A 19 5.91 -21.00 23.45
CA VAL A 19 5.65 -21.15 22.00
C VAL A 19 4.54 -20.20 21.51
N SER A 20 3.73 -19.64 22.41
CA SER A 20 2.70 -18.65 22.06
C SER A 20 3.33 -17.26 21.87
N ALA A 21 4.16 -17.09 20.84
CA ALA A 21 4.53 -15.77 20.38
C ALA A 21 3.26 -15.09 19.85
N VAL A 22 2.87 -13.98 20.48
CA VAL A 22 1.87 -13.07 19.91
C VAL A 22 2.52 -12.46 18.68
N ILE A 23 2.12 -12.95 17.49
CA ILE A 23 2.49 -12.29 16.23
C ILE A 23 1.57 -11.08 16.13
N PHE A 24 2.10 -9.91 16.45
CA PHE A 24 1.47 -8.67 16.02
C PHE A 24 1.60 -8.66 14.50
N ALA A 25 0.50 -8.43 13.77
CA ALA A 25 0.58 -8.14 12.35
C ALA A 25 1.38 -6.84 12.22
N GLU A 26 2.66 -6.98 11.93
CA GLU A 26 3.55 -5.89 11.59
C GLU A 26 2.98 -5.26 10.32
N ASP A 27 3.04 -3.94 10.20
CA ASP A 27 2.61 -3.23 9.00
C ASP A 27 3.36 -3.86 7.81
N THR A 28 2.66 -4.59 6.94
CA THR A 28 3.30 -5.45 5.93
C THR A 28 4.04 -4.55 4.94
N GLU A 29 5.37 -4.49 5.06
CA GLU A 29 6.23 -3.75 4.14
C GLU A 29 6.99 -4.72 3.22
N THR A 30 6.80 -4.57 1.92
CA THR A 30 7.53 -5.31 0.87
C THR A 30 8.61 -4.41 0.29
N VAL A 31 9.88 -4.80 0.43
CA VAL A 31 11.01 -4.03 -0.11
C VAL A 31 11.53 -4.63 -1.42
N ILE A 32 11.59 -3.83 -2.47
CA ILE A 32 12.09 -4.19 -3.80
C ILE A 32 13.45 -3.52 -4.01
N SER A 33 14.51 -4.32 -3.99
CA SER A 33 15.91 -3.88 -4.20
C SER A 33 16.55 -4.48 -5.45
N MET A 34 15.74 -5.06 -6.34
CA MET A 34 16.17 -5.65 -7.61
C MET A 34 15.04 -5.56 -8.64
N ASP A 35 15.30 -6.05 -9.85
CA ASP A 35 14.29 -6.14 -10.91
C ASP A 35 13.20 -7.17 -10.56
N VAL A 36 11.95 -6.71 -10.54
CA VAL A 36 10.76 -7.54 -10.27
C VAL A 36 9.69 -7.21 -11.31
N THR A 37 9.07 -8.24 -11.88
CA THR A 37 7.94 -8.07 -12.81
C THR A 37 6.66 -8.63 -12.18
N TRP A 38 5.63 -7.79 -12.10
CA TRP A 38 4.26 -8.19 -11.80
C TRP A 38 3.44 -8.28 -13.08
N ASN A 39 2.72 -9.37 -13.25
CA ASN A 39 1.85 -9.65 -14.39
C ASN A 39 0.57 -10.35 -13.94
N GLY A 40 -0.49 -10.26 -14.74
CA GLY A 40 -1.77 -10.88 -14.42
C GLY A 40 -2.57 -10.14 -13.35
N GLU A 41 -3.38 -10.87 -12.58
CA GLU A 41 -4.27 -10.29 -11.56
C GLU A 41 -3.70 -10.53 -10.17
N ASP A 42 -3.50 -9.47 -9.39
CA ASP A 42 -2.99 -9.57 -8.02
C ASP A 42 -3.55 -8.48 -7.10
N SER A 43 -3.43 -8.68 -5.79
CA SER A 43 -3.79 -7.72 -4.75
C SER A 43 -2.61 -7.33 -3.89
N VAL A 44 -2.41 -6.02 -3.69
CA VAL A 44 -1.34 -5.47 -2.86
C VAL A 44 -1.90 -5.12 -1.49
N GLU A 45 -1.31 -5.72 -0.47
CA GLU A 45 -1.55 -5.41 0.95
C GLU A 45 -0.31 -4.70 1.52
N GLY A 46 -0.54 -3.69 2.38
CA GLY A 46 0.54 -2.94 3.02
C GLY A 46 1.36 -2.07 2.06
N ALA A 47 2.56 -1.68 2.50
CA ALA A 47 3.42 -0.77 1.77
C ALA A 47 4.44 -1.53 0.91
N VAL A 48 4.61 -1.11 -0.35
CA VAL A 48 5.65 -1.61 -1.24
C VAL A 48 6.67 -0.51 -1.40
N ARG A 49 7.93 -0.72 -1.01
CA ARG A 49 9.00 0.26 -1.14
C ARG A 49 10.04 -0.19 -2.13
N ILE A 50 10.24 0.61 -3.18
CA ILE A 50 11.26 0.36 -4.20
C ILE A 50 12.47 1.20 -3.85
N VAL A 51 13.58 0.54 -3.50
CA VAL A 51 14.82 1.19 -3.05
C VAL A 51 15.84 1.29 -4.18
N ASP A 52 16.98 1.94 -3.93
CA ASP A 52 18.08 2.06 -4.88
C ASP A 52 18.47 0.71 -5.50
N GLY A 53 18.61 0.68 -6.83
CA GLY A 53 18.86 -0.52 -7.62
C GLY A 53 17.64 -1.44 -7.82
N GLY A 54 16.51 -1.13 -7.20
CA GLY A 54 15.24 -1.83 -7.41
C GLY A 54 14.44 -1.28 -8.60
N HIS A 55 13.85 -2.20 -9.37
CA HIS A 55 12.96 -1.83 -10.47
C HIS A 55 11.71 -2.72 -10.45
N LEU A 56 10.57 -2.15 -10.08
CA LEU A 56 9.28 -2.81 -10.23
C LEU A 56 8.70 -2.51 -11.61
N THR A 57 8.46 -3.54 -12.41
CA THR A 57 7.72 -3.47 -13.67
C THR A 57 6.35 -4.14 -13.51
N ILE A 58 5.28 -3.37 -13.60
CA ILE A 58 3.91 -3.87 -13.69
C ILE A 58 3.52 -3.87 -15.16
N ASP A 59 3.47 -5.06 -15.77
CA ASP A 59 3.19 -5.22 -17.21
C ASP A 59 2.03 -6.19 -17.46
N ASN A 60 1.07 -5.76 -18.28
CA ASN A 60 -0.14 -6.51 -18.59
C ASN A 60 -0.84 -7.10 -17.35
N ALA A 61 -1.05 -6.24 -16.33
CA ALA A 61 -1.59 -6.61 -15.04
C ALA A 61 -2.87 -5.84 -14.64
N ASP A 62 -3.75 -6.43 -13.84
CA ASP A 62 -4.83 -5.73 -13.11
C ASP A 62 -4.57 -5.88 -11.61
N ILE A 63 -4.02 -4.83 -11.02
CA ILE A 63 -3.59 -4.79 -9.62
C ILE A 63 -4.64 -4.11 -8.77
N LYS A 64 -5.08 -4.80 -7.71
CA LYS A 64 -5.99 -4.26 -6.71
C LYS A 64 -5.22 -3.81 -5.47
N MET A 65 -5.20 -2.51 -5.22
CA MET A 65 -4.63 -1.91 -4.01
C MET A 65 -5.64 -2.04 -2.87
N MET A 66 -5.30 -2.79 -1.82
CA MET A 66 -6.16 -2.97 -0.64
C MET A 66 -6.17 -1.71 0.24
N GLU A 67 -7.12 -1.60 1.17
CA GLU A 67 -7.17 -0.45 2.08
C GLU A 67 -5.85 -0.32 2.89
N GLY A 68 -5.31 0.90 2.96
CA GLY A 68 -4.04 1.17 3.63
C GLY A 68 -2.79 0.78 2.82
N SER A 69 -2.93 0.17 1.65
CA SER A 69 -1.79 -0.18 0.81
C SER A 69 -1.19 1.02 0.07
N SER A 70 0.10 0.94 -0.24
CA SER A 70 0.80 2.00 -0.96
C SER A 70 2.01 1.46 -1.73
N ILE A 71 2.44 2.20 -2.76
CA ILE A 71 3.72 1.97 -3.44
C ILE A 71 4.55 3.25 -3.29
N HIS A 72 5.71 3.13 -2.66
CA HIS A 72 6.67 4.20 -2.46
C HIS A 72 7.94 3.92 -3.28
N VAL A 73 8.44 4.95 -3.95
CA VAL A 73 9.66 4.88 -4.74
C VAL A 73 10.69 5.78 -4.05
N ASP A 74 11.68 5.15 -3.40
CA ASP A 74 12.81 5.85 -2.78
C ASP A 74 13.79 6.34 -3.87
N GLU A 75 14.75 7.18 -3.46
CA GLU A 75 15.83 7.62 -4.35
C GLU A 75 16.58 6.42 -4.96
N GLY A 76 16.77 6.45 -6.28
CA GLY A 76 17.40 5.36 -7.04
C GLY A 76 16.47 4.20 -7.42
N GLY A 77 15.27 4.10 -6.83
CA GLY A 77 14.25 3.12 -7.20
C GLY A 77 13.51 3.48 -8.48
N GLN A 78 13.01 2.47 -9.19
CA GLN A 78 12.28 2.65 -10.45
C GLN A 78 10.94 1.90 -10.46
N LEU A 79 9.89 2.58 -10.91
CA LEU A 79 8.56 1.99 -11.13
C LEU A 79 8.16 2.19 -12.60
N THR A 80 7.84 1.10 -13.28
CA THR A 80 7.30 1.11 -14.64
C THR A 80 5.95 0.43 -14.65
N ILE A 81 4.94 1.11 -15.18
CA ILE A 81 3.59 0.56 -15.34
C ILE A 81 3.23 0.63 -16.82
N SER A 82 2.97 -0.52 -17.42
CA SER A 82 2.78 -0.69 -18.87
C SER A 82 1.58 -1.61 -19.12
N HIS A 83 0.67 -1.20 -20.00
CA HIS A 83 -0.53 -1.97 -20.37
C HIS A 83 -1.30 -2.56 -19.16
N SER A 84 -1.28 -1.84 -18.03
CA SER A 84 -1.75 -2.35 -16.74
C SER A 84 -2.75 -1.41 -16.12
N THR A 85 -3.54 -1.95 -15.21
CA THR A 85 -4.53 -1.24 -14.42
C THR A 85 -4.17 -1.37 -12.95
N VAL A 86 -4.17 -0.26 -12.21
CA VAL A 86 -3.99 -0.25 -10.76
C VAL A 86 -5.19 0.44 -10.14
N LYS A 87 -5.97 -0.28 -9.34
CA LYS A 87 -7.23 0.20 -8.76
C LYS A 87 -7.21 0.08 -7.24
N SER A 88 -7.56 1.17 -6.55
CA SER A 88 -7.87 1.08 -5.13
C SER A 88 -9.18 0.34 -4.88
N GLN A 89 -9.22 -0.50 -3.85
CA GLN A 89 -10.45 -1.09 -3.33
C GLN A 89 -11.41 -0.03 -2.78
N THR A 90 -10.85 1.05 -2.23
CA THR A 90 -11.57 2.20 -1.70
C THR A 90 -11.11 3.44 -2.48
N PRO A 91 -11.48 3.57 -3.77
CA PRO A 91 -11.11 4.74 -4.53
C PRO A 91 -11.75 5.97 -3.90
N PRO A 92 -11.07 7.13 -3.87
CA PRO A 92 -11.66 8.37 -3.40
C PRO A 92 -12.99 8.62 -4.10
N SER A 93 -14.08 8.66 -3.34
CA SER A 93 -15.45 8.80 -3.86
C SER A 93 -15.88 10.26 -4.02
N ALA A 94 -15.09 11.20 -3.48
CA ALA A 94 -15.35 12.62 -3.55
C ALA A 94 -14.05 13.40 -3.64
N ILE A 95 -14.06 14.47 -4.43
CA ILE A 95 -13.13 15.59 -4.26
C ILE A 95 -13.75 16.45 -3.16
N ALA A 96 -13.05 16.65 -2.04
CA ALA A 96 -13.46 17.64 -1.06
C ALA A 96 -13.12 19.04 -1.62
N SER A 97 -13.95 19.59 -2.51
CA SER A 97 -13.80 21.00 -2.89
C SER A 97 -14.36 21.88 -1.79
N MET A 98 -13.54 22.81 -1.33
CA MET A 98 -14.01 23.98 -0.60
C MET A 98 -14.73 24.91 -1.58
N GLY A 99 -16.03 24.70 -1.77
CA GLY A 99 -16.93 25.72 -2.30
C GLY A 99 -17.49 25.50 -3.71
N TYR A 100 -18.83 25.52 -3.76
CA TYR A 100 -19.74 25.61 -4.91
C TYR A 100 -19.55 24.61 -6.06
N TRP A 101 -20.37 23.56 -5.98
CA TRP A 101 -20.61 22.56 -7.01
C TRP A 101 -21.83 22.95 -7.85
N ASP A 102 -21.67 22.99 -9.16
CA ASP A 102 -22.76 22.98 -10.13
C ASP A 102 -23.08 21.51 -10.41
N GLU A 103 -24.31 21.07 -10.09
CA GLU A 103 -24.75 19.67 -10.18
C GLU A 103 -24.79 19.12 -11.62
N GLN A 104 -24.74 19.98 -12.64
CA GLN A 104 -24.80 19.60 -14.05
C GLN A 104 -23.40 19.45 -14.68
N ASN A 105 -22.34 19.96 -14.04
CA ASN A 105 -20.98 19.93 -14.56
C ASN A 105 -19.95 19.50 -13.51
N LEU A 106 -19.94 18.21 -13.17
CA LEU A 106 -19.01 17.57 -12.21
C LEU A 106 -17.52 17.62 -12.62
N SER A 107 -17.19 18.16 -13.79
CA SER A 107 -15.84 18.11 -14.39
C SER A 107 -15.10 19.46 -14.43
N LYS A 108 -15.64 20.52 -13.83
CA LYS A 108 -15.03 21.87 -13.94
C LYS A 108 -14.41 22.31 -12.61
N PHE A 109 -13.11 22.58 -12.64
CA PHE A 109 -12.38 23.24 -11.57
C PHE A 109 -12.33 24.75 -11.86
N LYS A 110 -12.81 25.58 -10.94
CA LYS A 110 -12.77 27.04 -11.07
C LYS A 110 -11.45 27.58 -10.54
N ILE A 111 -10.65 28.18 -11.41
CA ILE A 111 -9.44 28.91 -11.02
C ILE A 111 -9.86 30.29 -10.47
N PRO A 112 -9.43 30.69 -9.26
CA PRO A 112 -9.68 32.03 -8.74
C PRO A 112 -9.09 33.09 -9.69
N SER A 113 -9.92 34.03 -10.15
CA SER A 113 -9.52 35.06 -11.12
C SER A 113 -8.83 36.27 -10.49
N GLU A 114 -8.70 36.30 -9.16
CA GLU A 114 -8.01 37.37 -8.43
C GLU A 114 -6.50 37.28 -8.73
N GLY A 115 -5.99 38.23 -9.52
CA GLY A 115 -4.55 38.35 -9.82
C GLY A 115 -4.06 37.61 -11.06
N ILE A 116 -4.93 36.89 -11.79
CA ILE A 116 -4.56 36.24 -13.06
C ILE A 116 -5.14 37.06 -14.22
N SER A 117 -4.27 37.61 -15.06
CA SER A 117 -4.64 38.30 -16.30
C SER A 117 -3.97 37.63 -17.49
N GLY A 118 -4.76 37.33 -18.52
CA GLY A 118 -4.31 36.71 -19.76
C GLY A 118 -4.95 35.34 -20.03
N PRO A 119 -4.90 34.86 -21.29
CA PRO A 119 -5.36 33.52 -21.63
C PRO A 119 -4.48 32.47 -20.93
N PHE A 120 -5.11 31.41 -20.43
CA PHE A 120 -4.41 30.23 -19.94
C PHE A 120 -3.63 29.62 -21.11
N GLN A 121 -2.30 29.66 -21.05
CA GLN A 121 -1.44 29.01 -22.03
C GLN A 121 -1.05 27.64 -21.47
N VAL A 122 -1.30 26.61 -22.26
CA VAL A 122 -0.97 25.19 -21.97
C VAL A 122 0.17 24.77 -22.87
#